data_AF-A0A2P7NTE0-F1
#
_entry.id   AF-A0A2P7NTE0-F1
#
_cell.length_a   1.000
_cell.length_b   1.000
_cell.length_c   1.000
_cell.angle_alpha   90.00
_cell.angle_beta   90.00
_cell.angle_gamma   90.00
#
_symmetry.space_group_name_H-M   'P 1'
#
loop_
_entity.id
_entity.type
_entity.pdbx_description
1 polymer ?
#
loop_
_entity_poly.entity_id
_entity_poly.type
_entity_poly.pdbx_seq_one_letter_code
_entity_poly.pdbx_strand_id
1 'polypeptide(L)'
;MKKYIVLVSAILGSASIMAEGINCTALPEWSDPIDDYRLNQRHVFCGEAGKKDRAKGFHAMPDSHAPSHYLSSHPADPANRAGIYTLKQIELTFAGKQYVKSFSSMFPDHCSQAQISKSIVYSLINKTGVCASPNWASCGPNAPKNGGSEYCLGTNGFNFDIATAVLPNDKSRINTGFPIYRP
;
A
#
# COMPACT_ATOMS: atom_id res chain seq x y z
N MET A 1 -60.56 33.65 -0.05
CA MET A 1 -59.91 32.40 0.40
C MET A 1 -58.52 32.34 -0.20
N LYS A 2 -57.45 32.63 0.56
CA LYS A 2 -56.06 32.57 0.09
C LYS A 2 -55.48 31.19 0.44
N LYS A 3 -55.15 30.38 -0.57
CA LYS A 3 -54.46 29.10 -0.41
C LYS A 3 -52.96 29.37 -0.30
N TYR A 4 -52.36 29.06 0.85
CA TYR A 4 -50.91 29.07 1.03
C TYR A 4 -50.36 27.72 0.56
N ILE A 5 -49.50 27.74 -0.46
CA ILE A 5 -48.72 26.58 -0.88
C ILE A 5 -47.50 26.54 0.03
N VAL A 6 -47.42 25.52 0.89
CA VAL A 6 -46.23 25.22 1.68
C VAL A 6 -45.31 24.36 0.80
N LEU A 7 -44.20 24.95 0.34
CA LEU A 7 -43.12 24.19 -0.29
C LEU A 7 -42.28 23.54 0.82
N VAL A 8 -42.32 22.21 0.91
CA VAL A 8 -41.43 21.44 1.78
C VAL A 8 -40.18 21.09 0.98
N SER A 9 -39.09 21.84 1.18
CA SER A 9 -37.78 21.48 0.65
C SER A 9 -37.19 20.33 1.47
N ALA A 10 -37.20 19.12 0.91
CA ALA A 10 -36.49 17.97 1.47
C ALA A 10 -34.99 18.14 1.20
N ILE A 11 -34.22 18.44 2.26
CA ILE A 11 -32.76 18.43 2.22
C ILE A 11 -32.33 16.95 2.26
N LEU A 12 -31.97 16.40 1.10
CA LEU A 12 -31.30 15.10 1.01
C LEU A 12 -29.88 15.24 1.55
N GLY A 13 -29.67 14.85 2.81
CA GLY A 13 -28.34 14.71 3.38
C GLY A 13 -27.65 13.50 2.76
N SER A 14 -26.59 13.74 2.00
CA SER A 14 -25.69 12.68 1.52
C SER A 14 -24.94 12.09 2.71
N ALA A 15 -25.30 10.88 3.13
CA ALA A 15 -24.50 10.12 4.06
C ALA A 15 -23.25 9.62 3.33
N SER A 16 -22.09 10.19 3.66
CA SER A 16 -20.80 9.68 3.19
C SER A 16 -20.53 8.33 3.82
N ILE A 17 -20.66 7.26 3.04
CA ILE A 17 -20.16 5.94 3.41
C ILE A 17 -18.64 6.06 3.34
N MET A 18 -17.97 6.18 4.49
CA MET A 18 -16.52 6.06 4.55
C MET A 18 -16.19 4.63 4.11
N ALA A 19 -15.46 4.46 3.01
CA ALA A 19 -15.08 3.12 2.58
C ALA A 19 -14.16 2.50 3.64
N GLU A 20 -14.35 1.22 3.92
CA GLU A 20 -13.53 0.50 4.90
C GLU A 20 -12.23 0.03 4.22
N GLY A 21 -11.11 0.14 4.93
CA GLY A 21 -9.83 -0.37 4.43
C GLY A 21 -9.78 -1.90 4.42
N ILE A 22 -8.63 -2.44 4.01
CA ILE A 22 -8.42 -3.89 3.91
C ILE A 22 -8.68 -4.58 5.27
N ASN A 23 -9.56 -5.58 5.27
CA ASN A 23 -9.74 -6.49 6.40
C ASN A 23 -8.61 -7.53 6.43
N CYS A 24 -7.63 -7.29 7.28
CA CYS A 24 -6.42 -8.11 7.39
C CYS A 24 -6.63 -9.50 7.99
N THR A 25 -7.76 -9.75 8.64
CA THR A 25 -8.12 -11.10 9.13
C THR A 25 -8.70 -11.95 8.00
N ALA A 26 -9.35 -11.32 7.01
CA ALA A 26 -9.94 -12.01 5.86
C ALA A 26 -9.00 -12.06 4.63
N LEU A 27 -7.97 -11.21 4.58
CA LEU A 27 -7.05 -11.15 3.44
C LEU A 27 -6.19 -12.43 3.35
N PRO A 28 -6.23 -13.17 2.23
CA PRO A 28 -5.32 -14.29 2.00
C PRO A 28 -3.87 -13.82 2.03
N GLU A 29 -2.94 -14.63 2.54
CA GLU A 29 -1.51 -14.28 2.57
C GLU A 29 -0.98 -13.93 1.19
N TRP A 30 -1.28 -14.79 0.21
CA TRP A 30 -0.78 -14.70 -1.15
C TRP A 30 -1.88 -14.20 -2.08
N SER A 31 -1.53 -13.29 -2.98
CA SER A 31 -2.42 -12.88 -4.06
C SER A 31 -2.74 -14.05 -5.00
N ASP A 32 -3.77 -13.86 -5.81
CA ASP A 32 -3.88 -14.60 -7.06
C ASP A 32 -2.66 -14.36 -7.95
N PRO A 33 -2.36 -15.27 -8.90
CA PRO A 33 -1.23 -15.10 -9.80
C PRO A 33 -1.35 -13.81 -10.62
N ILE A 34 -0.26 -13.06 -10.68
CA ILE A 34 -0.05 -11.91 -11.56
C ILE A 34 1.24 -12.23 -12.31
N ASP A 35 1.16 -12.46 -13.62
CA ASP A 35 2.32 -12.83 -14.46
C ASP A 35 3.15 -13.99 -13.86
N ASP A 36 2.49 -15.05 -13.40
CA ASP A 36 3.05 -16.23 -12.72
C ASP A 36 3.66 -15.99 -11.32
N TYR A 37 3.58 -14.76 -10.80
CA TYR A 37 4.00 -14.42 -9.44
C TYR A 37 2.83 -14.30 -8.46
N ARG A 38 3.10 -14.57 -7.19
CA ARG A 38 2.17 -14.29 -6.09
C ARG A 38 2.81 -13.35 -5.08
N LEU A 39 2.10 -12.30 -4.70
CA LEU A 39 2.54 -11.31 -3.72
C LEU A 39 2.05 -11.69 -2.31
N ASN A 40 2.92 -11.60 -1.30
CA ASN A 40 2.50 -11.62 0.09
C ASN A 40 1.77 -10.30 0.42
N GLN A 41 0.49 -10.27 0.08
CA GLN A 41 -0.36 -9.09 0.23
C GLN A 41 -0.62 -8.76 1.71
N ARG A 42 -0.63 -9.75 2.62
CA ARG A 42 -0.64 -9.46 4.05
C ARG A 42 0.61 -8.70 4.49
N HIS A 43 1.80 -9.09 4.02
CA HIS A 43 3.01 -8.35 4.35
C HIS A 43 2.98 -6.92 3.83
N VAL A 44 2.56 -6.69 2.58
CA VAL A 44 2.53 -5.35 1.99
C VAL A 44 1.46 -4.46 2.64
N PHE A 45 0.24 -4.95 2.81
CA PHE A 45 -0.89 -4.11 3.24
C PHE A 45 -1.12 -4.15 4.75
N CYS A 46 -1.00 -5.31 5.40
CA CYS A 46 -1.39 -5.50 6.80
C CYS A 46 -0.22 -5.49 7.78
N GLY A 47 0.99 -5.76 7.28
CA GLY A 47 2.15 -6.08 8.10
C GLY A 47 2.05 -7.44 8.80
N GLU A 48 3.13 -7.80 9.50
CA GLU A 48 3.27 -9.11 10.15
C GLU A 48 3.93 -8.99 11.52
N ALA A 49 3.54 -9.88 12.44
CA ALA A 49 4.20 -10.04 13.73
C ALA A 49 5.64 -10.54 13.58
N GLY A 50 6.57 -9.86 14.25
CA GLY A 50 7.99 -10.23 14.32
C GLY A 50 8.43 -10.56 15.73
N LYS A 51 9.74 -10.83 15.88
CA LYS A 51 10.35 -11.12 17.19
C LYS A 51 10.41 -9.84 18.04
N LYS A 52 10.34 -10.00 19.38
CA LYS A 52 10.47 -8.90 20.35
C LYS A 52 9.49 -7.75 20.07
N ASP A 53 8.24 -8.10 19.75
CA ASP A 53 7.13 -7.18 19.52
C ASP A 53 7.39 -6.14 18.42
N ARG A 54 8.25 -6.50 17.47
CA ARG A 54 8.50 -5.73 16.25
C ARG A 54 7.54 -6.14 15.15
N ALA A 55 6.98 -5.19 14.42
CA ALA A 55 6.22 -5.48 13.21
C ALA A 55 7.10 -5.41 11.96
N LYS A 56 6.68 -6.10 10.90
CA LYS A 56 7.29 -6.10 9.56
C LYS A 56 6.25 -5.70 8.50
N GLY A 57 6.70 -5.36 7.30
CA GLY A 57 5.80 -5.04 6.19
C GLY A 57 5.09 -3.69 6.38
N PHE A 58 3.81 -3.61 5.98
CA PHE A 58 2.98 -2.41 6.01
C PHE A 58 3.61 -1.25 5.21
N HIS A 59 3.27 -1.19 3.93
CA HIS A 59 3.85 -0.30 2.93
C HIS A 59 2.80 0.46 2.12
N ALA A 60 1.51 0.28 2.40
CA ALA A 60 0.44 1.02 1.73
C ALA A 60 -0.82 1.11 2.60
N MET A 61 -1.59 2.17 2.36
CA MET A 61 -2.98 2.32 2.78
C MET A 61 -3.82 2.57 1.52
N PRO A 62 -4.21 1.50 0.79
CA PRO A 62 -4.82 1.65 -0.52
C PRO A 62 -6.08 2.51 -0.51
N ASP A 63 -6.23 3.30 -1.56
CA ASP A 63 -7.34 4.25 -1.73
C ASP A 63 -7.51 5.21 -0.53
N SER A 64 -6.43 5.49 0.21
CA SER A 64 -6.40 6.31 1.44
C SER A 64 -7.12 5.68 2.64
N HIS A 65 -7.31 4.36 2.64
CA HIS A 65 -7.97 3.66 3.74
C HIS A 65 -6.97 2.81 4.53
N ALA A 66 -6.90 3.09 5.84
CA ALA A 66 -6.08 2.30 6.75
C ALA A 66 -6.62 0.87 6.88
N PRO A 67 -5.76 -0.16 6.81
CA PRO A 67 -6.17 -1.55 6.98
C PRO A 67 -6.48 -1.87 8.45
N SER A 68 -7.26 -2.93 8.72
CA SER A 68 -7.76 -3.24 10.06
C SER A 68 -6.68 -3.58 11.11
N HIS A 69 -5.45 -3.90 10.69
CA HIS A 69 -4.32 -4.08 11.60
C HIS A 69 -3.63 -2.77 12.00
N TYR A 70 -3.86 -1.66 11.29
CA TYR A 70 -3.25 -0.37 11.60
C TYR A 70 -3.91 0.29 12.80
N LEU A 71 -3.10 0.78 13.74
CA LEU A 71 -3.56 1.56 14.89
C LEU A 71 -3.16 3.02 14.78
N SER A 72 -1.87 3.29 14.59
CA SER A 72 -1.32 4.64 14.56
C SER A 72 0.07 4.68 13.91
N SER A 73 0.56 5.88 13.57
CA SER A 73 1.94 6.14 13.16
C SER A 73 2.30 7.61 13.34
N HIS A 74 3.60 7.89 13.29
CA HIS A 74 4.11 9.25 13.20
C HIS A 74 4.63 9.52 11.78
N PRO A 75 4.38 10.70 11.19
CA PRO A 75 5.05 11.11 9.97
C PRO A 75 6.58 11.14 10.14
N ALA A 76 7.31 10.68 9.13
CA ALA A 76 8.77 10.84 9.06
C ALA A 76 9.13 11.87 7.98
N ASP A 77 8.98 11.53 6.70
CA ASP A 77 9.15 12.44 5.58
C ASP A 77 7.80 12.67 4.87
N PRO A 78 7.53 13.90 4.41
CA PRO A 78 6.29 14.22 3.69
C PRO A 78 6.25 13.53 2.32
N ALA A 79 5.07 13.54 1.68
CA ALA A 79 4.93 13.03 0.33
C ALA A 79 5.82 13.81 -0.67
N ASN A 80 6.63 13.10 -1.44
CA ASN A 80 7.39 13.67 -2.54
C ASN A 80 6.50 13.88 -3.78
N ARG A 81 7.09 14.30 -4.92
CA ARG A 81 6.33 14.54 -6.16
C ARG A 81 5.58 13.30 -6.70
N ALA A 82 6.03 12.09 -6.37
CA ALA A 82 5.36 10.86 -6.74
C ALA A 82 4.23 10.49 -5.75
N GLY A 83 4.07 11.21 -4.64
CA GLY A 83 3.12 10.85 -3.59
C GLY A 83 3.66 9.82 -2.60
N ILE A 84 4.94 9.45 -2.68
CA ILE A 84 5.58 8.52 -1.74
C ILE A 84 5.96 9.33 -0.50
N TYR A 85 5.55 8.83 0.67
CA TYR A 85 5.89 9.41 1.97
C TYR A 85 6.50 8.34 2.87
N THR A 86 6.98 8.73 4.05
CA THR A 86 7.51 7.79 5.02
C THR A 86 6.86 7.95 6.38
N LEU A 87 6.73 6.83 7.09
CA LEU A 87 6.17 6.73 8.43
C LEU A 87 7.21 6.16 9.38
N LYS A 88 7.10 6.52 10.66
CA LYS A 88 7.88 5.95 11.77
C LYS A 88 6.97 5.62 12.94
N GLN A 89 7.47 4.79 13.87
CA GLN A 89 6.73 4.38 15.08
C GLN A 89 5.31 3.90 14.73
N ILE A 90 5.23 2.97 13.79
CA ILE A 90 3.97 2.45 13.25
C ILE A 90 3.48 1.35 14.19
N GLU A 91 2.30 1.54 14.73
CA GLU A 91 1.64 0.61 15.64
C GLU A 91 0.66 -0.25 14.88
N LEU A 92 0.86 -1.57 14.94
CA LEU A 92 0.00 -2.57 14.33
C LEU A 92 -0.53 -3.54 15.40
N THR A 93 -1.70 -4.12 15.16
CA THR A 93 -2.27 -5.18 16.01
C THR A 93 -2.36 -6.50 15.25
N PHE A 94 -1.95 -7.59 15.91
CA PHE A 94 -2.11 -8.96 15.42
C PHE A 94 -2.70 -9.80 16.55
N ALA A 95 -3.87 -10.42 16.30
CA ALA A 95 -4.57 -11.24 17.29
C ALA A 95 -4.73 -10.54 18.66
N GLY A 96 -5.01 -9.22 18.66
CA GLY A 96 -5.21 -8.42 19.86
C GLY A 96 -3.93 -7.96 20.57
N LYS A 97 -2.74 -8.32 20.09
CA LYS A 97 -1.46 -7.85 20.63
C LYS A 97 -0.87 -6.76 19.73
N GLN A 98 -0.37 -5.70 20.35
CA GLN A 98 0.28 -4.58 19.66
C GLN A 98 1.77 -4.85 19.35
N TYR A 99 2.21 -4.38 18.19
CA TYR A 99 3.57 -4.48 17.67
C TYR A 99 3.99 -3.13 17.08
N VAL A 100 5.29 -2.82 17.13
CA VAL A 100 5.82 -1.56 16.61
C VAL A 100 6.81 -1.79 15.48
N LYS A 101 6.57 -1.15 14.33
CA LYS A 101 7.52 -1.03 13.23
C LYS A 101 8.19 0.34 13.26
N SER A 102 9.51 0.35 13.12
CA SER A 102 10.30 1.58 13.26
C SER A 102 10.12 2.55 12.09
N PHE A 103 10.02 2.04 10.87
CA PHE A 103 10.03 2.84 9.65
C PHE A 103 9.29 2.14 8.49
N SER A 104 8.64 2.90 7.61
CA SER A 104 8.17 2.43 6.31
C SER A 104 8.19 3.56 5.28
N SER A 105 8.57 3.25 4.03
CA SER A 105 8.13 4.04 2.88
C SER A 105 6.78 3.51 2.40
N MET A 106 5.89 4.44 2.05
CA MET A 106 4.49 4.19 1.76
C MET A 106 4.17 4.50 0.31
N PHE A 107 3.44 3.60 -0.35
CA PHE A 107 2.88 3.83 -1.68
C PHE A 107 1.95 5.06 -1.66
N PRO A 108 1.78 5.75 -2.80
CA PRO A 108 0.82 6.84 -2.91
C PRO A 108 -0.59 6.38 -2.51
N ASP A 109 -1.25 7.16 -1.64
CA ASP A 109 -2.54 6.77 -1.06
C ASP A 109 -3.68 6.70 -2.10
N HIS A 110 -3.51 7.29 -3.30
CA HIS A 110 -4.49 7.20 -4.38
C HIS A 110 -4.47 5.85 -5.11
N CYS A 111 -3.49 4.99 -4.83
CA CYS A 111 -3.37 3.70 -5.49
C CYS A 111 -4.23 2.63 -4.81
N SER A 112 -4.96 1.86 -5.61
CA SER A 112 -5.70 0.69 -5.16
C SER A 112 -4.78 -0.51 -4.87
N GLN A 113 -5.33 -1.48 -4.14
CA GLN A 113 -4.63 -2.74 -3.82
C GLN A 113 -4.14 -3.46 -5.10
N ALA A 114 -4.97 -3.47 -6.15
CA ALA A 114 -4.66 -4.13 -7.42
C ALA A 114 -3.52 -3.43 -8.15
N GLN A 115 -3.56 -2.10 -8.23
CA GLN A 115 -2.52 -1.28 -8.85
C GLN A 115 -1.17 -1.46 -8.17
N ILE A 116 -1.15 -1.44 -6.82
CA ILE A 116 0.07 -1.66 -6.04
C ILE A 116 0.62 -3.06 -6.28
N SER A 117 -0.23 -4.09 -6.22
CA SER A 117 0.19 -5.48 -6.43
C SER A 117 0.79 -5.69 -7.82
N LYS A 118 0.14 -5.16 -8.85
CA LYS A 118 0.61 -5.24 -10.23
C LYS A 118 1.93 -4.48 -10.43
N SER A 119 2.07 -3.30 -9.83
CA SER A 119 3.32 -2.53 -9.86
C SER A 119 4.49 -3.24 -9.18
N ILE A 120 4.26 -3.92 -8.06
CA ILE A 120 5.30 -4.71 -7.37
C ILE A 120 5.78 -5.87 -8.24
N VAL A 121 4.85 -6.60 -8.85
CA VAL A 121 5.18 -7.72 -9.75
C VAL A 121 5.95 -7.22 -10.98
N TYR A 122 5.47 -6.13 -11.59
CA TYR A 122 6.15 -5.52 -12.73
C TYR A 122 7.57 -5.07 -12.39
N SER A 123 7.76 -4.46 -11.21
CA SER A 123 9.09 -4.06 -10.74
C SER A 123 10.04 -5.23 -10.57
N LEU A 124 9.56 -6.40 -10.12
CA LEU A 124 10.40 -7.59 -10.00
C LEU A 124 10.82 -8.11 -11.38
N ILE A 125 9.86 -8.20 -12.31
CA ILE A 125 10.08 -8.69 -13.67
C ILE A 125 11.06 -7.77 -14.41
N ASN A 126 10.92 -6.46 -14.22
CA ASN A 126 11.69 -5.43 -14.92
C ASN A 126 12.80 -4.82 -14.04
N LYS A 127 13.31 -5.58 -13.07
CA LYS A 127 14.35 -5.11 -12.15
C LYS A 127 15.60 -4.66 -12.90
N THR A 128 16.16 -3.53 -12.48
CA THR A 128 17.38 -2.93 -13.04
C THR A 128 18.63 -3.32 -12.27
N GLY A 129 18.47 -4.01 -11.13
CA GLY A 129 19.57 -4.52 -10.34
C GLY A 129 19.24 -4.59 -8.85
N VAL A 130 20.28 -4.64 -8.03
CA VAL A 130 20.17 -4.53 -6.58
C VAL A 130 19.91 -3.07 -6.21
N CYS A 131 19.02 -2.84 -5.25
CA CYS A 131 18.77 -1.50 -4.73
C CYS A 131 20.02 -0.93 -4.03
N ALA A 132 20.28 0.37 -4.19
CA ALA A 132 21.37 1.04 -3.46
C ALA A 132 21.18 0.97 -1.94
N SER A 133 19.94 1.13 -1.48
CA SER A 133 19.54 0.91 -0.10
C SER A 133 18.06 0.48 -0.06
N PRO A 134 17.72 -0.70 0.48
CA PRO A 134 18.64 -1.70 1.04
C PRO A 134 19.24 -2.65 -0.02
N ASN A 135 20.48 -3.11 0.18
CA ASN A 135 21.21 -3.96 -0.78
C ASN A 135 20.75 -5.43 -0.87
N TRP A 136 19.75 -5.84 -0.10
CA TRP A 136 19.15 -7.18 -0.20
C TRP A 136 17.96 -7.22 -1.15
N ALA A 137 17.42 -6.07 -1.55
CA ALA A 137 16.26 -5.97 -2.43
C ALA A 137 16.68 -5.79 -3.90
N SER A 138 15.85 -6.27 -4.82
CA SER A 138 15.92 -5.90 -6.24
C SER A 138 15.12 -4.63 -6.48
N CYS A 139 15.64 -3.70 -7.26
CA CYS A 139 14.95 -2.46 -7.63
C CYS A 139 14.49 -2.51 -9.08
N GLY A 140 13.30 -1.99 -9.35
CA GLY A 140 12.79 -1.81 -10.70
C GLY A 140 11.69 -0.74 -10.75
N PRO A 141 11.28 -0.33 -11.96
CA PRO A 141 10.21 0.65 -12.13
C PRO A 141 8.86 0.06 -11.70
N ASN A 142 7.98 0.91 -11.19
CA ASN A 142 6.60 0.58 -10.80
C ASN A 142 5.65 0.29 -11.98
N ALA A 143 6.03 0.67 -13.21
CA ALA A 143 5.19 0.54 -14.41
C ALA A 143 6.03 0.55 -15.69
N PRO A 144 5.48 0.12 -16.84
CA PRO A 144 6.04 0.42 -18.15
C PRO A 144 6.17 1.93 -18.39
N LYS A 145 7.07 2.34 -19.29
CA LYS A 145 7.22 3.77 -19.64
C LYS A 145 5.92 4.40 -20.18
N ASN A 146 5.12 3.59 -20.87
CA ASN A 146 3.79 3.95 -21.37
C ASN A 146 2.68 3.20 -20.59
N GLY A 147 2.94 2.85 -19.33
CA GLY A 147 2.02 2.10 -18.48
C GLY A 147 0.75 2.89 -18.16
N GLY A 148 -0.38 2.19 -18.06
CA GLY A 148 -1.70 2.78 -17.90
C GLY A 148 -2.22 2.79 -16.45
N SER A 149 -3.52 3.01 -16.33
CA SER A 149 -4.26 3.08 -15.06
C SER A 149 -4.26 1.78 -14.26
N GLU A 150 -3.82 0.66 -14.82
CA GLU A 150 -3.66 -0.60 -14.10
C GLU A 150 -2.45 -0.66 -13.16
N TYR A 151 -1.54 0.33 -13.22
CA TYR A 151 -0.39 0.45 -12.33
C TYR A 151 -0.57 1.57 -11.31
N CYS A 152 0.12 1.47 -10.18
CA CYS A 152 0.21 2.54 -9.19
C CYS A 152 1.23 3.57 -9.66
N LEU A 153 0.78 4.59 -10.41
CA LEU A 153 1.64 5.68 -10.87
C LEU A 153 1.88 6.70 -9.75
N GLY A 154 2.94 7.52 -9.89
CA GLY A 154 3.11 8.65 -9.00
C GLY A 154 1.98 9.68 -9.18
N THR A 155 1.70 10.49 -8.16
CA THR A 155 0.68 11.56 -8.24
C THR A 155 0.96 12.57 -9.37
N ASN A 156 2.23 12.69 -9.78
CA ASN A 156 2.67 13.48 -10.93
C ASN A 156 2.54 12.76 -12.28
N GLY A 157 1.97 11.55 -12.32
CA GLY A 157 1.85 10.71 -13.51
C GLY A 157 3.14 10.00 -13.94
N PHE A 158 4.24 10.15 -13.20
CA PHE A 158 5.54 9.57 -13.56
C PHE A 158 5.84 8.28 -12.77
N ASN A 159 6.76 7.49 -13.32
CA ASN A 159 7.25 6.27 -12.69
C ASN A 159 8.14 6.57 -11.48
N PHE A 160 8.17 5.63 -10.55
CA PHE A 160 9.08 5.57 -9.42
C PHE A 160 9.60 4.15 -9.25
N ASP A 161 10.66 3.98 -8.44
CA ASP A 161 11.26 2.67 -8.22
C ASP A 161 10.63 1.96 -7.02
N ILE A 162 10.48 0.65 -7.14
CA ILE A 162 10.03 -0.25 -6.07
C ILE A 162 11.18 -1.18 -5.72
N ALA A 163 11.44 -1.36 -4.43
CA ALA A 163 12.26 -2.44 -3.90
C ALA A 163 11.40 -3.70 -3.71
N THR A 164 11.87 -4.83 -4.20
CA THR A 164 11.19 -6.14 -4.11
C THR A 164 12.13 -7.22 -3.58
N ALA A 165 11.57 -8.19 -2.84
CA ALA A 165 12.28 -9.42 -2.50
C ALA A 165 11.35 -10.63 -2.56
N VAL A 166 11.88 -11.72 -3.12
CA VAL A 166 11.22 -13.02 -3.22
C VAL A 166 11.63 -13.94 -2.08
N LEU A 167 10.88 -15.02 -1.86
CA LEU A 167 11.28 -16.03 -0.90
C LEU A 167 12.60 -16.72 -1.34
N PRO A 168 13.49 -17.10 -0.40
CA PRO A 168 14.72 -17.82 -0.72
C PRO A 168 14.45 -19.12 -1.48
N ASN A 169 13.41 -19.86 -1.06
CA ASN A 169 13.10 -21.20 -1.53
C ASN A 169 12.03 -21.23 -2.65
N ASP A 170 11.40 -20.11 -2.97
CA ASP A 170 10.38 -20.02 -4.01
C ASP A 170 10.44 -18.64 -4.67
N LYS A 171 11.00 -18.60 -5.88
CA LYS A 171 11.20 -17.35 -6.62
C LYS A 171 9.91 -16.81 -7.27
N SER A 172 8.84 -17.62 -7.34
CA SER A 172 7.52 -17.17 -7.80
C SER A 172 6.75 -16.39 -6.71
N ARG A 173 7.24 -16.44 -5.46
CA ARG A 173 6.62 -15.77 -4.32
C ARG A 173 7.36 -14.51 -3.93
N ILE A 174 6.73 -13.37 -4.16
CA ILE A 174 7.23 -12.05 -3.77
C ILE A 174 6.83 -11.80 -2.31
N ASN A 175 7.80 -11.82 -1.40
CA ASN A 175 7.55 -11.66 0.02
C ASN A 175 7.27 -10.21 0.41
N THR A 176 7.86 -9.24 -0.31
CA THR A 176 7.66 -7.82 -0.02
C THR A 176 7.89 -6.95 -1.24
N GLY A 177 7.24 -5.79 -1.24
CA GLY A 177 7.41 -4.71 -2.20
C GLY A 177 7.12 -3.37 -1.52
N PHE A 178 8.00 -2.38 -1.70
CA PHE A 178 7.84 -1.03 -1.14
C PHE A 178 8.46 0.03 -2.04
N PRO A 179 7.89 1.25 -2.12
CA PRO A 179 8.43 2.30 -2.97
C PRO A 179 9.73 2.85 -2.38
N ILE A 180 10.68 3.20 -3.25
CA ILE A 180 11.89 3.89 -2.85
C ILE A 180 11.56 5.37 -2.68
N TYR A 181 11.61 5.86 -1.44
CA TYR A 181 11.50 7.28 -1.16
C TYR A 181 12.76 8.02 -1.63
N ARG A 182 12.55 9.12 -2.35
CA ARG A 182 13.58 10.08 -2.73
C ARG A 182 13.04 11.48 -2.38
N PRO A 183 13.75 12.27 -1.54
CA PRO A 183 13.32 13.63 -1.19
C PRO A 183 13.30 14.56 -2.40
#